data_AF-A0A067CGW9-F1
#
_entry.id   AF-A0A067CGW9-F1
#
_cell.length_a   1.000
_cell.length_b   1.000
_cell.length_c   1.000
_cell.angle_alpha   90.00
_cell.angle_beta   90.00
_cell.angle_gamma   90.00
#
_symmetry.space_group_name_H-M   'P 1'
#
loop_
_entity.id
_entity.type
_entity.pdbx_description
1 polymer ?
#
loop_
_entity_poly.entity_id
_entity_poly.type
_entity_poly.pdbx_seq_one_letter_code
_entity_poly.pdbx_strand_id
1 'polypeptide(L)'
;MGILFNISLMPIKAYLSEDLPWTRDAQLSASDNFTDFNTSTLARYQAKYNVSTLPPKCVYHNDAAAGVELVRVQMDMTTHAAIARDNCVADFLLGKPGVVYYTTSIRSLLCDLAAANASNFRLLAWQNRGTCVYNTYFGLYIGHQCVWITADDVAHTHRLTISMAIATYASTTWLWCKLAFRVGLSFVTLYLLYAKYYRHCLDLESLLLHHGHQRTSCTNLWRYEVIWGDPTAMILLNPAIAGMFALDCWLSVDTVTLAIMRASQAHEITVMLLGCLYLSRTVWFAYAALCGVNTCLKRHKKEHLFAEVDPTLVAVAATIYGPLVTWMAGNVEFFLELFHALFDLVVPTALKRDRFDGSIPSTMYSLMLASLPVVYGFSHALLRKPRSTPRDLHLYSSFRFNSIKNRVVLSALRLLHSPLPVHVPAIGGTMHRLFELVPRYKRWPTISFRGSDCYVHCYCDDTLEERLRLSLVDDLDRLVLEADVAIHDAPEVSTYSVNVLVLPSAQCARPLLQRPVQPSAWCL
;
A
#
# COMPACT_ATOMS: atom_id res chain seq x y z
N MET A 1 -22.01 3.27 -0.84
CA MET A 1 -21.50 3.28 -2.24
C MET A 1 -20.04 3.74 -2.39
N GLY A 2 -19.57 4.81 -1.73
CA GLY A 2 -18.18 5.29 -1.92
C GLY A 2 -17.04 4.35 -1.50
N ILE A 3 -17.27 3.42 -0.55
CA ILE A 3 -16.25 2.46 -0.07
C ILE A 3 -16.13 1.24 -1.01
N LEU A 4 -17.23 0.86 -1.71
CA LEU A 4 -17.31 -0.28 -2.64
C LEU A 4 -16.30 -0.19 -3.78
N PHE A 5 -16.18 0.99 -4.38
CA PHE A 5 -15.29 1.22 -5.53
C PHE A 5 -13.83 1.38 -5.14
N ASN A 6 -13.53 1.65 -3.86
CA ASN A 6 -12.19 2.06 -3.49
C ASN A 6 -11.18 0.91 -3.69
N ILE A 7 -11.47 -0.31 -3.23
CA ILE A 7 -10.53 -1.43 -3.35
C ILE A 7 -10.53 -2.07 -4.75
N SER A 8 -11.68 -2.15 -5.43
CA SER A 8 -11.76 -2.73 -6.78
C SER A 8 -11.12 -1.83 -7.83
N LEU A 9 -11.08 -0.51 -7.63
CA LEU A 9 -10.39 0.44 -8.51
C LEU A 9 -8.91 0.67 -8.15
N MET A 10 -8.39 0.05 -7.08
CA MET A 10 -6.96 0.16 -6.71
C MET A 10 -6.00 -0.16 -7.86
N PRO A 11 -6.21 -1.18 -8.72
CA PRO A 11 -5.33 -1.43 -9.86
C PRO A 11 -5.34 -0.27 -10.85
N ILE A 12 -6.51 0.33 -11.08
CA ILE A 12 -6.70 1.41 -12.07
C ILE A 12 -6.11 2.73 -11.58
N LYS A 13 -6.03 2.94 -10.25
CA LYS A 13 -5.36 4.10 -9.65
C LYS A 13 -3.92 4.30 -10.15
N ALA A 14 -3.26 3.24 -10.61
CA ALA A 14 -1.94 3.29 -11.25
C ALA A 14 -1.87 4.32 -12.40
N TYR A 15 -2.94 4.45 -13.19
CA TYR A 15 -3.02 5.34 -14.36
C TYR A 15 -3.16 6.82 -14.02
N LEU A 16 -3.16 7.18 -12.72
CA LEU A 16 -2.93 8.58 -12.32
C LEU A 16 -1.48 9.03 -12.59
N SER A 17 -0.55 8.07 -12.66
CA SER A 17 0.88 8.33 -12.93
C SER A 17 1.44 7.54 -14.10
N GLU A 18 0.81 6.42 -14.47
CA GLU A 18 1.21 5.59 -15.60
C GLU A 18 0.52 5.99 -16.91
N ASP A 19 1.26 5.91 -18.00
CA ASP A 19 0.74 6.09 -19.35
C ASP A 19 -0.25 4.98 -19.73
N LEU A 20 -1.26 5.37 -20.51
CA LEU A 20 -2.15 4.42 -21.16
C LEU A 20 -1.48 3.87 -22.44
N PRO A 21 -1.87 2.69 -22.93
CA PRO A 21 -1.22 2.08 -24.09
C PRO A 21 -1.21 2.95 -25.36
N TRP A 22 -2.18 3.85 -25.50
CA TRP A 22 -2.37 4.72 -26.66
C TRP A 22 -1.86 6.16 -26.46
N THR A 23 -1.21 6.48 -25.35
CA THR A 23 -0.73 7.86 -25.09
C THR A 23 0.72 8.09 -25.50
N ARG A 24 1.46 7.05 -25.91
CA ARG A 24 2.87 7.18 -26.35
C ARG A 24 2.98 7.22 -27.88
N ASP A 25 3.62 8.27 -28.37
CA ASP A 25 3.85 8.48 -29.80
C ASP A 25 5.06 7.67 -30.33
N ALA A 26 6.07 7.42 -29.48
CA ALA A 26 7.28 6.70 -29.88
C ALA A 26 7.77 5.74 -28.79
N GLN A 27 8.14 4.52 -29.19
CA GLN A 27 8.77 3.56 -28.31
C GLN A 27 10.29 3.79 -28.31
N LEU A 28 10.85 4.02 -27.13
CA LEU A 28 12.30 4.09 -26.92
C LEU A 28 12.87 2.67 -26.78
N SER A 29 14.02 2.41 -27.41
CA SER A 29 14.76 1.15 -27.33
C SER A 29 16.17 1.38 -26.82
N ALA A 30 16.74 0.39 -26.13
CA ALA A 30 18.15 0.38 -25.78
C ALA A 30 19.01 0.27 -27.05
N SER A 31 20.14 0.96 -27.07
CA SER A 31 21.15 0.83 -28.13
C SER A 31 22.24 -0.15 -27.70
N ASP A 32 22.69 -0.99 -28.63
CA ASP A 32 23.76 -1.95 -28.39
C ASP A 32 25.13 -1.29 -28.18
N ASN A 33 25.34 -0.10 -28.76
CA ASN A 33 26.55 0.70 -28.53
C ASN A 33 26.29 1.77 -27.48
N PHE A 34 26.95 1.64 -26.32
CA PHE A 34 26.83 2.59 -25.21
C PHE A 34 27.43 3.96 -25.52
N THR A 35 28.57 4.02 -26.23
CA THR A 35 29.22 5.29 -26.54
C THR A 35 28.37 6.14 -27.47
N ASP A 36 27.81 5.53 -28.52
CA ASP A 36 26.90 6.19 -29.45
C ASP A 36 25.61 6.59 -28.73
N PHE A 37 25.08 5.71 -27.87
CA PHE A 37 23.91 6.03 -27.04
C PHE A 37 24.13 7.26 -26.16
N ASN A 38 25.24 7.27 -25.42
CA ASN A 38 25.55 8.33 -24.47
C ASN A 38 25.69 9.67 -25.20
N THR A 39 26.48 9.71 -26.26
CA THR A 39 26.73 10.94 -27.03
C THR A 39 25.47 11.45 -27.74
N SER A 40 24.77 10.60 -28.48
CA SER A 40 23.59 11.00 -29.26
C SER A 40 22.39 11.37 -28.39
N THR A 41 22.14 10.61 -27.31
CA THR A 41 21.00 10.87 -26.42
C THR A 41 21.23 12.11 -25.57
N LEU A 42 22.45 12.30 -25.07
CA LEU A 42 22.81 13.50 -24.33
C LEU A 42 22.64 14.75 -25.19
N ALA A 43 23.20 14.75 -26.41
CA ALA A 43 23.09 15.88 -27.34
C ALA A 43 21.62 16.19 -27.68
N ARG A 44 20.80 15.15 -27.91
CA ARG A 44 19.36 15.30 -28.16
C ARG A 44 18.62 15.90 -26.96
N TYR A 45 18.91 15.46 -25.74
CA TYR A 45 18.26 15.98 -24.53
C TYR A 45 18.68 17.42 -24.25
N GLN A 46 19.96 17.75 -24.43
CA GLN A 46 20.45 19.12 -24.31
C GLN A 46 19.82 20.07 -25.34
N ALA A 47 19.64 19.60 -26.59
CA ALA A 47 18.99 20.39 -27.63
C ALA A 47 17.49 20.59 -27.35
N LYS A 48 16.80 19.54 -26.86
CA LYS A 48 15.35 19.57 -26.63
C LYS A 48 14.95 20.28 -25.33
N TYR A 49 15.71 20.10 -24.25
CA TYR A 49 15.39 20.61 -22.92
C TYR A 49 16.38 21.71 -22.52
N ASN A 50 16.21 22.89 -23.10
CA ASN A 50 17.07 24.04 -22.90
C ASN A 50 16.28 25.24 -22.36
N VAL A 51 16.94 26.38 -22.19
CA VAL A 51 16.34 27.61 -21.64
C VAL A 51 15.26 28.20 -22.56
N SER A 52 15.32 27.98 -23.88
CA SER A 52 14.34 28.52 -24.83
C SER A 52 13.12 27.63 -25.01
N THR A 53 13.23 26.32 -24.76
CA THR A 53 12.13 25.36 -24.91
C THR A 53 11.36 25.11 -23.61
N LEU A 54 12.03 25.24 -22.46
CA LEU A 54 11.41 25.03 -21.15
C LEU A 54 10.80 26.33 -20.60
N PRO A 55 9.74 26.23 -19.78
CA PRO A 55 9.21 27.39 -19.06
C PRO A 55 10.29 28.07 -18.18
N PRO A 56 10.23 29.41 -17.99
CA PRO A 56 11.13 30.11 -17.08
C PRO A 56 11.02 29.54 -15.65
N LYS A 57 12.15 29.33 -14.98
CA LYS A 57 12.24 28.78 -13.60
C LYS A 57 11.60 27.39 -13.41
N CYS A 58 11.47 26.61 -14.49
CA CYS A 58 10.97 25.24 -14.43
C CYS A 58 11.92 24.35 -13.59
N VAL A 59 11.42 23.86 -12.45
CA VAL A 59 12.14 22.90 -11.58
C VAL A 59 11.83 21.46 -12.00
N TYR A 60 10.57 21.18 -12.32
CA TYR A 60 10.13 19.88 -12.84
C TYR A 60 9.40 20.05 -14.17
N HIS A 61 9.63 19.15 -15.12
CA HIS A 61 8.92 19.10 -16.40
C HIS A 61 8.59 17.65 -16.77
N ASN A 62 7.34 17.40 -17.14
CA ASN A 62 6.88 16.10 -17.62
C ASN A 62 6.59 16.18 -19.12
N ASP A 63 7.44 15.55 -19.94
CA ASP A 63 7.23 15.37 -21.37
C ASP A 63 6.58 14.00 -21.61
N ALA A 64 5.26 13.97 -21.48
CA ALA A 64 4.46 12.75 -21.63
C ALA A 64 4.58 12.14 -23.04
N ALA A 65 4.71 12.95 -24.09
CA ALA A 65 4.82 12.49 -25.47
C ALA A 65 6.13 11.70 -25.69
N ALA A 66 7.23 12.14 -25.08
CA ALA A 66 8.51 11.44 -25.11
C ALA A 66 8.69 10.40 -23.98
N GLY A 67 7.77 10.36 -23.01
CA GLY A 67 7.91 9.53 -21.81
C GLY A 67 9.12 9.91 -20.96
N VAL A 68 9.43 11.22 -20.88
CA VAL A 68 10.60 11.76 -20.17
C VAL A 68 10.16 12.69 -19.05
N GLU A 69 10.72 12.47 -17.87
CA GLU A 69 10.62 13.42 -16.76
C GLU A 69 11.95 14.10 -16.51
N LEU A 70 11.91 15.42 -16.37
CA LEU A 70 13.06 16.27 -16.17
C LEU A 70 12.98 16.96 -14.81
N VAL A 71 14.06 16.89 -14.05
CA VAL A 71 14.25 17.68 -12.83
C VAL A 71 15.47 18.56 -12.99
N ARG A 72 15.38 19.81 -12.52
CA ARG A 72 16.44 20.81 -12.63
C ARG A 72 16.73 21.40 -11.25
N VAL A 73 18.02 21.42 -10.91
CA VAL A 73 18.51 22.06 -9.69
C VAL A 73 19.48 23.15 -10.09
N GLN A 74 19.22 24.36 -9.60
CA GLN A 74 20.13 25.49 -9.76
C GLN A 74 21.15 25.48 -8.63
N MET A 75 22.39 25.76 -8.99
CA MET A 75 23.52 25.87 -8.09
C MET A 75 24.18 27.23 -8.31
N ASP A 76 24.38 27.94 -7.21
CA ASP A 76 25.10 29.22 -7.21
C ASP A 76 26.56 28.96 -6.87
N MET A 77 27.44 29.17 -7.85
CA MET A 77 28.87 28.96 -7.68
C MET A 77 29.54 30.09 -6.91
N THR A 78 28.88 31.25 -6.72
CA THR A 78 29.46 32.35 -5.93
C THR A 78 29.59 31.98 -4.45
N THR A 79 28.67 31.16 -3.95
CA THR A 79 28.63 30.67 -2.56
C THR A 79 29.25 29.28 -2.40
N HIS A 80 29.71 28.66 -3.49
CA HIS A 80 30.21 27.29 -3.48
C HIS A 80 31.63 27.22 -2.92
N ALA A 81 31.83 26.47 -1.85
CA ALA A 81 33.15 26.07 -1.38
C ALA A 81 33.53 24.73 -2.02
N ALA A 82 34.78 24.58 -2.48
CA ALA A 82 35.21 23.31 -3.04
C ALA A 82 35.17 22.20 -1.98
N ILE A 83 34.54 21.09 -2.35
CA ILE A 83 34.34 19.92 -1.49
C ILE A 83 35.36 18.86 -1.91
N ALA A 84 36.07 18.30 -0.93
CA ALA A 84 36.98 17.19 -1.17
C ALA A 84 36.21 15.99 -1.74
N ARG A 85 36.82 15.26 -2.68
CA ARG A 85 36.15 14.16 -3.38
C ARG A 85 35.61 13.10 -2.42
N ASP A 86 36.34 12.83 -1.33
CA ASP A 86 35.96 11.84 -0.32
C ASP A 86 34.71 12.25 0.46
N ASN A 87 34.48 13.56 0.63
CA ASN A 87 33.30 14.09 1.33
C ASN A 87 32.14 14.42 0.36
N CYS A 88 32.30 14.18 -0.94
CA CYS A 88 31.32 14.56 -1.95
C CYS A 88 29.93 13.95 -1.69
N VAL A 89 29.87 12.70 -1.22
CA VAL A 89 28.60 12.03 -0.95
C VAL A 89 27.83 12.78 0.13
N ALA A 90 28.45 12.98 1.29
CA ALA A 90 27.86 13.65 2.45
C ALA A 90 27.55 15.13 2.19
N ASP A 91 28.50 15.87 1.62
CA ASP A 91 28.43 17.34 1.58
C ASP A 91 27.81 17.89 0.28
N PHE A 92 27.75 17.10 -0.80
CA PHE A 92 27.26 17.57 -2.10
C PHE A 92 26.11 16.76 -2.69
N LEU A 93 26.19 15.43 -2.69
CA LEU A 93 25.20 14.58 -3.38
C LEU A 93 23.91 14.41 -2.58
N LEU A 94 23.97 14.43 -1.24
CA LEU A 94 22.77 14.30 -0.40
C LEU A 94 21.69 15.31 -0.79
N GLY A 95 20.44 14.82 -0.83
CA GLY A 95 19.27 15.62 -1.16
C GLY A 95 19.15 16.00 -2.65
N LYS A 96 20.10 15.62 -3.52
CA LYS A 96 19.93 15.85 -4.96
C LYS A 96 18.80 14.96 -5.52
N PRO A 97 17.97 15.47 -6.44
CA PRO A 97 16.91 14.70 -7.06
C PRO A 97 17.43 13.44 -7.75
N GLY A 98 16.81 12.30 -7.44
CA GLY A 98 17.18 11.01 -8.02
C GLY A 98 18.57 10.51 -7.61
N VAL A 99 19.21 11.09 -6.59
CA VAL A 99 20.58 10.72 -6.14
C VAL A 99 20.74 9.23 -5.88
N VAL A 100 19.68 8.58 -5.39
CA VAL A 100 19.62 7.13 -5.12
C VAL A 100 19.95 6.31 -6.37
N TYR A 101 19.67 6.83 -7.56
CA TYR A 101 19.90 6.16 -8.85
C TYR A 101 21.22 6.56 -9.52
N TYR A 102 22.05 7.40 -8.91
CA TYR A 102 23.29 7.85 -9.55
C TYR A 102 24.31 6.72 -9.65
N THR A 103 24.64 6.35 -10.88
CA THR A 103 25.73 5.43 -11.19
C THR A 103 27.09 6.04 -10.85
N THR A 104 28.12 5.20 -10.89
CA THR A 104 29.51 5.65 -10.69
C THR A 104 29.92 6.80 -11.63
N SER A 105 29.46 6.80 -12.89
CA SER A 105 29.76 7.86 -13.86
C SER A 105 29.11 9.19 -13.48
N ILE A 106 27.81 9.19 -13.14
CA ILE A 106 27.09 10.39 -12.70
C ILE A 106 27.70 10.94 -11.41
N ARG A 107 27.97 10.06 -10.43
CA ARG A 107 28.62 10.44 -9.17
C ARG A 107 29.98 11.08 -9.42
N SER A 108 30.82 10.47 -10.27
CA SER A 108 32.13 11.04 -10.61
C SER A 108 32.03 12.42 -11.25
N LEU A 109 31.11 12.62 -12.20
CA LEU A 109 30.89 13.89 -12.86
C LEU A 109 30.48 15.00 -11.87
N LEU A 110 29.54 14.69 -10.99
CA LEU A 110 29.03 15.63 -10.00
C LEU A 110 30.04 15.91 -8.87
N CYS A 111 30.84 14.92 -8.47
CA CYS A 111 31.91 15.13 -7.51
C CYS A 111 33.08 15.92 -8.09
N ASP A 112 33.40 15.74 -9.37
CA ASP A 112 34.40 16.57 -10.06
C ASP A 112 33.91 18.03 -10.15
N LEU A 113 32.60 18.25 -10.32
CA LEU A 113 32.00 19.59 -10.25
C LEU A 113 32.10 20.17 -8.83
N ALA A 114 31.77 19.38 -7.80
CA ALA A 114 31.83 19.81 -6.40
C ALA A 114 33.24 20.19 -5.94
N ALA A 115 34.26 19.49 -6.46
CA ALA A 115 35.67 19.76 -6.18
C ALA A 115 36.21 21.02 -6.89
N ALA A 116 35.46 21.62 -7.82
CA ALA A 116 35.91 22.79 -8.56
C ALA A 116 35.87 24.06 -7.67
N ASN A 117 37.01 24.74 -7.55
CA ASN A 117 37.14 26.00 -6.82
C ASN A 117 36.40 27.15 -7.50
N ALA A 118 35.60 27.90 -6.74
CA ALA A 118 34.87 29.09 -7.21
C ALA A 118 35.79 30.16 -7.82
N SER A 119 36.99 30.35 -7.28
CA SER A 119 37.95 31.37 -7.71
C SER A 119 38.58 31.12 -9.09
N ASN A 120 38.66 29.86 -9.54
CA ASN A 120 39.17 29.46 -10.85
C ASN A 120 38.10 28.80 -11.72
N PHE A 121 36.82 29.02 -11.38
CA PHE A 121 35.71 28.33 -12.01
C PHE A 121 35.44 28.87 -13.42
N ARG A 122 35.83 28.11 -14.45
CA ARG A 122 35.50 28.43 -15.84
C ARG A 122 34.11 27.91 -16.17
N LEU A 123 33.11 28.80 -16.16
CA LEU A 123 31.70 28.49 -16.44
C LEU A 123 31.53 27.67 -17.75
N LEU A 124 32.19 28.12 -18.82
CA LEU A 124 32.14 27.48 -20.14
C LEU A 124 32.75 26.07 -20.19
N ALA A 125 33.65 25.71 -19.27
CA ALA A 125 34.26 24.37 -19.24
C ALA A 125 33.25 23.28 -18.82
N TRP A 126 32.17 23.69 -18.15
CA TRP A 126 31.10 22.81 -17.67
C TRP A 126 29.85 22.86 -18.53
N GLN A 127 29.81 23.73 -19.54
CA GLN A 127 28.70 23.83 -20.47
C GLN A 127 28.50 22.51 -21.21
N ASN A 128 27.29 21.97 -21.15
CA ASN A 128 26.88 20.72 -21.80
C ASN A 128 27.70 19.49 -21.40
N ARG A 129 28.46 19.53 -20.29
CA ARG A 129 29.06 18.32 -19.72
C ARG A 129 27.97 17.47 -19.08
N GLY A 130 27.95 16.19 -19.43
CA GLY A 130 26.94 15.25 -18.95
C GLY A 130 27.25 13.81 -19.29
N THR A 131 26.41 12.90 -18.81
CA THR A 131 26.46 11.49 -19.16
C THR A 131 25.07 10.88 -19.06
N CYS A 132 24.79 9.90 -19.92
CA CYS A 132 23.62 9.04 -19.86
C CYS A 132 24.01 7.63 -19.39
N VAL A 133 23.08 6.96 -18.72
CA VAL A 133 23.22 5.58 -18.23
C VAL A 133 21.92 4.82 -18.36
N TYR A 134 22.03 3.50 -18.47
CA TYR A 134 20.88 2.61 -18.56
C TYR A 134 20.35 2.22 -17.18
N ASN A 135 19.03 2.14 -17.08
CA ASN A 135 18.34 1.62 -15.91
C ASN A 135 17.98 0.16 -16.22
N THR A 136 18.53 -0.79 -15.47
CA THR A 136 18.19 -2.20 -15.64
C THR A 136 17.44 -2.77 -14.44
N TYR A 137 16.68 -3.82 -14.70
CA TYR A 137 15.98 -4.57 -13.67
C TYR A 137 15.99 -6.06 -14.03
N PHE A 138 16.59 -6.88 -13.17
CA PHE A 138 16.91 -8.28 -13.51
C PHE A 138 17.71 -8.39 -14.83
N GLY A 139 18.58 -7.41 -15.11
CA GLY A 139 19.35 -7.32 -16.35
C GLY A 139 18.57 -6.83 -17.58
N LEU A 140 17.25 -6.64 -17.50
CA LEU A 140 16.43 -6.10 -18.58
C LEU A 140 16.47 -4.57 -18.59
N TYR A 141 16.56 -3.95 -19.76
CA TYR A 141 16.50 -2.49 -19.90
C TYR A 141 15.07 -1.99 -19.66
N ILE A 142 14.87 -1.24 -18.58
CA ILE A 142 13.57 -0.63 -18.24
C ILE A 142 13.51 0.86 -18.62
N GLY A 143 14.66 1.46 -18.90
CA GLY A 143 14.75 2.88 -19.25
C GLY A 143 16.19 3.38 -19.23
N HIS A 144 16.34 4.70 -19.21
CA HIS A 144 17.62 5.36 -19.05
C HIS A 144 17.47 6.68 -18.34
N GLN A 145 18.59 7.21 -17.87
CA GLN A 145 18.66 8.54 -17.29
C GLN A 145 19.90 9.28 -17.77
N CYS A 146 19.79 10.60 -17.90
CA CYS A 146 20.90 11.47 -18.30
C CYS A 146 21.01 12.62 -17.30
N VAL A 147 22.24 12.94 -16.92
CA VAL A 147 22.56 14.14 -16.12
C VAL A 147 23.48 15.03 -16.92
N TRP A 148 23.16 16.33 -16.99
CA TRP A 148 24.02 17.31 -17.62
C TRP A 148 23.99 18.66 -16.91
N ILE A 149 25.03 19.44 -17.17
CA ILE A 149 25.25 20.75 -16.58
C ILE A 149 25.08 21.80 -17.69
N THR A 150 24.30 22.83 -17.38
CA THR A 150 24.11 24.00 -18.25
C THR A 150 24.53 25.24 -17.47
N ALA A 151 25.46 26.00 -18.00
CA ALA A 151 25.81 27.32 -17.51
C ALA A 151 24.76 28.34 -18.00
N ASP A 152 24.25 29.15 -17.08
CA ASP A 152 23.33 30.23 -17.43
C ASP A 152 24.14 31.45 -17.88
N ASP A 153 24.06 31.78 -19.17
CA ASP A 153 24.80 32.90 -19.78
C ASP A 153 24.02 34.23 -19.66
N VAL A 154 22.76 34.17 -19.20
CA VAL A 154 21.89 35.33 -19.13
C VAL A 154 22.18 36.10 -17.83
N ALA A 155 23.13 37.04 -17.95
CA ALA A 155 23.46 38.10 -16.99
C ALA A 155 24.43 37.76 -15.84
N HIS A 156 25.69 37.41 -16.14
CA HIS A 156 26.84 37.54 -15.20
C HIS A 156 26.69 36.82 -13.83
N THR A 157 25.66 35.99 -13.65
CA THR A 157 25.49 35.18 -12.46
C THR A 157 26.28 33.89 -12.65
N HIS A 158 27.18 33.56 -11.73
CA HIS A 158 27.90 32.28 -11.73
C HIS A 158 26.96 31.12 -11.35
N ARG A 159 25.90 30.92 -12.13
CA ARG A 159 24.85 29.94 -11.89
C ARG A 159 24.96 28.79 -12.87
N LEU A 160 24.90 27.59 -12.32
CA LEU A 160 24.81 26.35 -13.07
C LEU A 160 23.46 25.71 -12.82
N THR A 161 22.92 25.09 -13.85
CA THR A 161 21.76 24.21 -13.71
C THR A 161 22.18 22.78 -13.97
N ILE A 162 22.00 21.93 -12.97
CA ILE A 162 22.12 20.48 -13.09
C ILE A 162 20.75 19.98 -13.51
N SER A 163 20.69 19.35 -14.68
CA SER A 163 19.46 18.78 -15.23
C SER A 163 19.57 17.26 -15.23
N MET A 164 18.54 16.59 -14.74
CA MET A 164 18.42 15.14 -14.74
C MET A 164 17.14 14.77 -15.49
N ALA A 165 17.28 13.98 -16.55
CA ALA A 165 16.15 13.41 -17.29
C ALA A 165 16.10 11.90 -17.09
N ILE A 166 14.91 11.36 -16.82
CA ILE A 166 14.64 9.92 -16.75
C ILE A 166 13.61 9.56 -17.81
N ALA A 167 13.86 8.50 -18.56
CA ALA A 167 12.96 7.97 -19.59
C ALA A 167 12.71 6.48 -19.40
N THR A 168 11.56 5.99 -19.86
CA THR A 168 11.12 4.59 -19.66
C THR A 168 10.89 3.87 -20.98
N TYR A 169 11.32 2.61 -21.08
CA TYR A 169 11.29 1.78 -22.30
C TYR A 169 10.06 0.89 -22.43
N ALA A 170 8.98 1.16 -21.69
CA ALA A 170 7.77 0.35 -21.74
C ALA A 170 7.23 0.23 -23.18
N SER A 171 7.19 -1.01 -23.69
CA SER A 171 6.65 -1.30 -25.01
C SER A 171 5.13 -1.19 -25.02
N THR A 172 4.54 -0.84 -26.17
CA THR A 172 3.07 -0.74 -26.30
C THR A 172 2.38 -2.06 -25.94
N THR A 173 2.97 -3.20 -26.34
CA THR A 173 2.48 -4.53 -25.96
C THR A 173 2.49 -4.73 -24.45
N TRP A 174 3.57 -4.32 -23.76
CA TRP A 174 3.66 -4.41 -22.31
C TRP A 174 2.59 -3.56 -21.61
N LEU A 175 2.34 -2.34 -22.11
CA LEU A 175 1.30 -1.46 -21.58
C LEU A 175 -0.10 -2.09 -21.72
N TRP A 176 -0.42 -2.70 -22.87
CA TRP A 176 -1.67 -3.44 -23.06
C TRP A 176 -1.79 -4.64 -22.13
N CYS A 177 -0.71 -5.41 -21.95
CA CYS A 177 -0.69 -6.51 -20.99
C CYS A 177 -0.95 -6.02 -19.56
N LYS A 178 -0.32 -4.93 -19.12
CA LYS A 178 -0.58 -4.31 -17.80
C LYS A 178 -2.04 -3.87 -17.66
N LEU A 179 -2.61 -3.24 -18.70
CA LEU A 179 -4.01 -2.81 -18.68
C LEU A 179 -4.97 -3.98 -18.57
N ALA A 180 -4.82 -5.00 -19.41
CA ALA A 180 -5.65 -6.21 -19.36
C ALA A 180 -5.53 -6.90 -17.99
N PHE A 181 -4.32 -7.01 -17.45
CA PHE A 181 -4.07 -7.57 -16.13
C PHE A 181 -4.81 -6.80 -15.02
N ARG A 182 -4.72 -5.46 -15.01
CA ARG A 182 -5.37 -4.62 -14.00
C ARG A 182 -6.88 -4.63 -14.09
N VAL A 183 -7.43 -4.58 -15.31
CA VAL A 183 -8.87 -4.71 -15.55
C VAL A 183 -9.37 -6.07 -15.06
N GLY A 184 -8.65 -7.15 -15.37
CA GLY A 184 -8.95 -8.49 -14.86
C GLY A 184 -8.91 -8.54 -13.33
N LEU A 185 -7.87 -7.99 -12.70
CA LEU A 185 -7.74 -7.94 -11.25
C LEU A 185 -8.86 -7.14 -10.58
N SER A 186 -9.30 -6.03 -11.19
CA SER A 186 -10.45 -5.25 -10.74
C SER A 186 -11.75 -6.06 -10.79
N PHE A 187 -12.01 -6.78 -11.90
CA PHE A 187 -13.19 -7.63 -12.04
C PHE A 187 -13.18 -8.79 -11.04
N VAL A 188 -12.05 -9.48 -10.88
CA VAL A 188 -11.92 -10.58 -9.90
C VAL A 188 -12.15 -10.06 -8.48
N THR A 189 -11.60 -8.90 -8.14
CA THR A 189 -11.80 -8.27 -6.83
C THR A 189 -13.27 -7.93 -6.60
N LEU A 190 -13.93 -7.34 -7.60
CA LEU A 190 -15.37 -7.02 -7.53
C LEU A 190 -16.23 -8.28 -7.38
N TYR A 191 -15.92 -9.33 -8.13
CA TYR A 191 -16.62 -10.62 -8.02
C TYR A 191 -16.46 -11.21 -6.62
N LEU A 192 -15.25 -11.21 -6.05
CA LEU A 192 -15.01 -11.73 -4.71
C LEU A 192 -15.73 -10.93 -3.63
N LEU A 193 -15.75 -9.60 -3.74
CA LEU A 193 -16.53 -8.73 -2.86
C LEU A 193 -18.02 -9.08 -2.91
N TYR A 194 -18.56 -9.26 -4.10
CA TYR A 194 -19.96 -9.61 -4.27
C TYR A 194 -20.27 -11.01 -3.71
N ALA A 195 -19.53 -12.02 -4.16
CA ALA A 195 -19.81 -13.43 -3.86
C ALA A 195 -19.63 -13.79 -2.38
N LYS A 196 -18.64 -13.18 -1.70
CA LYS A 196 -18.29 -13.51 -0.31
C LYS A 196 -18.82 -12.53 0.74
N TYR A 197 -19.33 -11.36 0.34
CA TYR A 197 -19.83 -10.37 1.29
C TYR A 197 -21.20 -9.84 0.92
N TYR A 198 -21.31 -9.07 -0.17
CA TYR A 198 -22.54 -8.33 -0.47
C TYR A 198 -23.74 -9.23 -0.73
N ARG A 199 -23.54 -10.40 -1.35
CA ARG A 199 -24.59 -11.40 -1.48
C ARG A 199 -25.16 -11.79 -0.11
N HIS A 200 -24.31 -12.01 0.90
CA HIS A 200 -24.75 -12.36 2.24
C HIS A 200 -25.43 -11.20 2.98
N CYS A 201 -25.07 -9.95 2.68
CA CYS A 201 -25.81 -8.79 3.21
C CYS A 201 -27.23 -8.72 2.63
N LEU A 202 -27.38 -8.97 1.32
CA LEU A 202 -28.70 -9.03 0.67
C LEU A 202 -29.54 -10.20 1.20
N ASP A 203 -28.92 -11.37 1.38
CA ASP A 203 -29.58 -12.55 1.98
C ASP A 203 -30.08 -12.25 3.40
N LEU A 204 -29.32 -11.47 4.19
CA LEU A 204 -29.71 -11.05 5.54
C LEU A 204 -30.92 -10.12 5.53
N GLU A 205 -30.95 -9.14 4.62
CA GLU A 205 -32.10 -8.24 4.48
C GLU A 205 -33.37 -9.02 4.10
N SER A 206 -33.26 -9.93 3.14
CA SER A 206 -34.36 -10.82 2.74
C SER A 206 -34.84 -11.69 3.90
N LEU A 207 -33.91 -12.28 4.66
CA LEU A 207 -34.22 -13.08 5.85
C LEU A 207 -35.01 -12.27 6.90
N LEU A 208 -34.57 -11.05 7.19
CA LEU A 208 -35.23 -10.18 8.18
C LEU A 208 -36.61 -9.71 7.72
N LEU A 209 -36.77 -9.42 6.43
CA LEU A 209 -38.05 -9.01 5.85
C LEU A 209 -39.10 -10.13 5.89
N HIS A 210 -38.69 -11.38 5.65
CA HIS A 210 -39.63 -12.50 5.55
C HIS A 210 -39.86 -13.25 6.87
N HIS A 211 -38.85 -13.33 7.74
CA HIS A 211 -38.89 -14.18 8.94
C HIS A 211 -38.66 -13.41 10.24
N GLY A 212 -38.29 -12.13 10.16
CA GLY A 212 -37.86 -11.35 11.32
C GLY A 212 -36.54 -11.85 11.92
N HIS A 213 -36.14 -11.24 13.03
CA HIS A 213 -34.89 -11.57 13.72
C HIS A 213 -35.02 -12.67 14.79
N GLN A 214 -36.19 -12.81 15.43
CA GLN A 214 -36.50 -13.79 16.47
C GLN A 214 -37.58 -14.78 16.00
N ARG A 215 -37.51 -16.01 16.50
CA ARG A 215 -38.47 -17.08 16.17
C ARG A 215 -39.83 -16.94 16.86
N THR A 216 -39.90 -16.27 18.00
CA THR A 216 -41.14 -16.07 18.76
C THR A 216 -42.09 -15.15 18.01
N SER A 217 -43.33 -15.60 17.78
CA SER A 217 -44.37 -14.82 17.13
C SER A 217 -44.60 -13.51 17.88
N CYS A 218 -44.08 -12.42 17.32
CA CYS A 218 -44.47 -11.09 17.75
C CYS A 218 -45.68 -10.66 16.93
N THR A 219 -46.73 -10.20 17.62
CA THR A 219 -47.89 -9.54 17.02
C THR A 219 -47.58 -8.11 16.56
N ASN A 220 -46.44 -7.56 16.98
CA ASN A 220 -46.08 -6.16 16.80
C ASN A 220 -45.38 -5.90 15.47
N LEU A 221 -45.45 -4.66 14.99
CA LEU A 221 -44.83 -4.26 13.73
C LEU A 221 -43.33 -4.02 13.96
N TRP A 222 -42.49 -4.84 13.33
CA TRP A 222 -41.04 -4.70 13.40
C TRP A 222 -40.48 -3.97 12.18
N ARG A 223 -39.59 -3.00 12.44
CA ARG A 223 -38.80 -2.30 11.43
C ARG A 223 -37.32 -2.56 11.69
N TYR A 224 -36.58 -2.86 10.62
CA TYR A 224 -35.16 -3.18 10.69
C TYR A 224 -34.32 -2.14 9.96
N GLU A 225 -33.25 -1.68 10.58
CA GLU A 225 -32.20 -0.91 9.90
C GLU A 225 -30.92 -1.74 9.91
N VAL A 226 -30.44 -2.10 8.72
CA VAL A 226 -29.23 -2.91 8.53
C VAL A 226 -28.09 -2.02 8.08
N ILE A 227 -27.04 -1.94 8.89
CA ILE A 227 -25.81 -1.21 8.60
C ILE A 227 -24.77 -2.22 8.15
N TRP A 228 -24.47 -2.22 6.84
CA TRP A 228 -23.43 -3.07 6.29
C TRP A 228 -22.05 -2.62 6.74
N GLY A 229 -21.19 -3.59 7.04
CA GLY A 229 -19.79 -3.38 7.33
C GLY A 229 -18.93 -3.16 6.10
N ASP A 230 -17.62 -3.14 6.32
CA ASP A 230 -16.57 -2.97 5.33
C ASP A 230 -15.85 -4.30 5.04
N PRO A 231 -15.99 -4.87 3.83
CA PRO A 231 -15.36 -6.13 3.44
C PRO A 231 -13.88 -6.03 3.09
N THR A 232 -13.24 -4.86 3.23
CA THR A 232 -11.85 -4.62 2.81
C THR A 232 -10.90 -5.72 3.33
N ALA A 233 -10.95 -6.08 4.61
CA ALA A 233 -10.07 -7.08 5.22
C ALA A 233 -10.13 -8.46 4.52
N MET A 234 -11.31 -8.85 4.03
CA MET A 234 -11.52 -10.12 3.33
C MET A 234 -10.77 -10.20 2.00
N ILE A 235 -10.66 -9.08 1.29
CA ILE A 235 -9.89 -8.98 0.04
C ILE A 235 -8.40 -8.92 0.34
N LEU A 236 -8.01 -8.12 1.33
CA LEU A 236 -6.61 -7.92 1.72
C LEU A 236 -5.91 -9.20 2.17
N LEU A 237 -6.65 -10.14 2.78
CA LEU A 237 -6.11 -11.43 3.21
C LEU A 237 -6.35 -12.59 2.25
N ASN A 238 -6.87 -12.34 1.05
CA ASN A 238 -6.83 -13.35 0.01
C ASN A 238 -5.40 -13.43 -0.54
N PRO A 239 -4.65 -14.53 -0.32
CA PRO A 239 -3.22 -14.59 -0.68
C PRO A 239 -2.98 -14.41 -2.18
N ALA A 240 -3.90 -14.89 -3.02
CA ALA A 240 -3.81 -14.74 -4.46
C ALA A 240 -3.98 -13.26 -4.87
N ILE A 241 -4.96 -12.56 -4.29
CA ILE A 241 -5.20 -11.15 -4.60
C ILE A 241 -4.05 -10.29 -4.10
N ALA A 242 -3.66 -10.42 -2.83
CA ALA A 242 -2.55 -9.66 -2.27
C ALA A 242 -1.24 -9.92 -3.05
N GLY A 243 -0.98 -11.16 -3.45
CA GLY A 243 0.16 -11.53 -4.29
C GLY A 243 0.10 -10.90 -5.69
N MET A 244 -1.07 -10.91 -6.34
CA MET A 244 -1.25 -10.27 -7.65
C MET A 244 -1.10 -8.74 -7.59
N PHE A 245 -1.57 -8.08 -6.53
CA PHE A 245 -1.35 -6.65 -6.34
C PHE A 245 0.12 -6.31 -6.02
N ALA A 246 0.81 -7.14 -5.24
CA ALA A 246 2.23 -7.00 -5.01
C ALA A 246 3.01 -7.17 -6.33
N LEU A 247 2.62 -8.15 -7.15
CA LEU A 247 3.18 -8.36 -8.48
C LEU A 247 2.93 -7.16 -9.41
N ASP A 248 1.72 -6.60 -9.42
CA ASP A 248 1.39 -5.38 -10.19
C ASP A 248 2.36 -4.23 -9.89
N CYS A 249 2.73 -4.05 -8.61
CA CYS A 249 3.71 -3.05 -8.21
C CYS A 249 5.09 -3.34 -8.80
N TRP A 250 5.52 -4.61 -8.80
CA TRP A 250 6.79 -5.04 -9.41
C TRP A 250 6.81 -4.89 -10.92
N LEU A 251 5.69 -5.16 -11.60
CA LEU A 251 5.54 -4.98 -13.05
C LEU A 251 5.59 -3.50 -13.47
N SER A 252 5.54 -2.57 -12.52
CA SER A 252 5.48 -1.12 -12.73
C SER A 252 6.68 -0.39 -12.13
N VAL A 253 7.82 -1.10 -12.00
CA VAL A 253 9.02 -0.58 -11.35
C VAL A 253 9.60 0.68 -12.03
N ASP A 254 9.48 0.77 -13.35
CA ASP A 254 9.85 1.93 -14.14
C ASP A 254 9.15 3.20 -13.65
N THR A 255 7.86 3.09 -13.37
CA THR A 255 7.05 4.20 -12.85
C THR A 255 7.22 4.38 -11.35
N VAL A 256 7.55 3.33 -10.59
CA VAL A 256 7.92 3.46 -9.16
C VAL A 256 9.18 4.33 -9.01
N THR A 257 10.18 4.15 -9.88
CA THR A 257 11.39 5.00 -9.92
C THR A 257 11.02 6.47 -10.14
N LEU A 258 10.14 6.75 -11.10
CA LEU A 258 9.64 8.11 -11.35
C LEU A 258 8.86 8.66 -10.15
N ALA A 259 8.01 7.84 -9.53
CA ALA A 259 7.24 8.23 -8.35
C ALA A 259 8.11 8.55 -7.14
N ILE A 260 9.23 7.82 -6.94
CA ILE A 260 10.24 8.13 -5.92
C ILE A 260 10.87 9.50 -6.19
N MET A 261 11.24 9.79 -7.44
CA MET A 261 11.79 11.10 -7.82
C MET A 261 10.78 12.23 -7.64
N ARG A 262 9.50 12.00 -7.99
CA ARG A 262 8.40 12.95 -7.76
C ARG A 262 8.18 13.21 -6.27
N ALA A 263 8.19 12.15 -5.45
CA ALA A 263 8.02 12.25 -4.01
C ALA A 263 9.16 13.01 -3.31
N SER A 264 10.33 13.17 -3.95
CA SER A 264 11.42 14.01 -3.43
C SER A 264 11.30 15.49 -3.83
N GLN A 265 10.31 15.89 -4.65
CA GLN A 265 10.16 17.27 -5.13
C GLN A 265 9.44 18.17 -4.11
N ALA A 266 10.17 18.69 -3.13
CA ALA A 266 9.60 19.54 -2.08
C ALA A 266 9.05 20.89 -2.58
N HIS A 267 9.50 21.39 -3.74
CA HIS A 267 9.08 22.66 -4.30
C HIS A 267 7.73 22.61 -5.06
N GLU A 268 7.33 21.43 -5.56
CA GLU A 268 6.08 21.23 -6.29
C GLU A 268 5.20 20.22 -5.55
N ILE A 269 4.45 20.71 -4.56
CA ILE A 269 3.65 19.89 -3.64
C ILE A 269 2.69 18.94 -4.39
N THR A 270 2.09 19.38 -5.50
CA THR A 270 1.20 18.54 -6.29
C THR A 270 1.91 17.32 -6.88
N VAL A 271 3.11 17.51 -7.42
CA VAL A 271 3.93 16.43 -7.99
C VAL A 271 4.39 15.47 -6.89
N MET A 272 4.81 16.02 -5.75
CA MET A 272 5.15 15.25 -4.56
C MET A 272 3.99 14.40 -4.07
N LEU A 273 2.81 14.99 -3.90
CA LEU A 273 1.60 14.28 -3.47
C LEU A 273 1.19 13.20 -4.47
N LEU A 274 1.32 13.43 -5.78
CA LEU A 274 1.06 12.44 -6.80
C LEU A 274 2.05 11.26 -6.72
N GLY A 275 3.34 11.54 -6.49
CA GLY A 275 4.36 10.54 -6.23
C GLY A 275 4.03 9.69 -4.99
N CYS A 276 3.72 10.33 -3.87
CA CYS A 276 3.30 9.66 -2.63
C CYS A 276 2.02 8.82 -2.83
N LEU A 277 1.03 9.35 -3.56
CA LEU A 277 -0.22 8.67 -3.84
C LEU A 277 0.00 7.38 -4.66
N TYR A 278 0.94 7.41 -5.60
CA TYR A 278 1.34 6.25 -6.38
C TYR A 278 2.12 5.23 -5.53
N LEU A 279 3.06 5.71 -4.71
CA LEU A 279 3.84 4.86 -3.79
C LEU A 279 2.98 4.20 -2.70
N SER A 280 1.78 4.71 -2.43
CA SER A 280 0.83 4.05 -1.52
C SER A 280 0.48 2.62 -1.97
N ARG A 281 0.66 2.26 -3.25
CA ARG A 281 0.48 0.88 -3.75
C ARG A 281 1.43 -0.11 -3.09
N THR A 282 2.56 0.33 -2.57
CA THR A 282 3.55 -0.54 -1.92
C THR A 282 3.04 -1.17 -0.61
N VAL A 283 1.89 -0.71 -0.07
CA VAL A 283 1.17 -1.35 1.05
C VAL A 283 0.84 -2.83 0.78
N TRP A 284 0.71 -3.23 -0.49
CA TRP A 284 0.41 -4.61 -0.84
C TRP A 284 1.51 -5.59 -0.43
N PHE A 285 2.76 -5.14 -0.29
CA PHE A 285 3.84 -5.96 0.28
C PHE A 285 3.57 -6.33 1.75
N ALA A 286 3.05 -5.37 2.52
CA ALA A 286 2.62 -5.60 3.89
C ALA A 286 1.47 -6.61 3.97
N TYR A 287 0.45 -6.50 3.12
CA TYR A 287 -0.67 -7.46 3.11
C TYR A 287 -0.26 -8.86 2.62
N ALA A 288 0.60 -8.95 1.60
CA ALA A 288 1.14 -10.23 1.13
C ALA A 288 1.96 -10.93 2.24
N ALA A 289 2.77 -10.18 2.99
CA ALA A 289 3.49 -10.70 4.14
C ALA A 289 2.55 -11.19 5.25
N LEU A 290 1.50 -10.44 5.57
CA LEU A 290 0.47 -10.86 6.53
C LEU A 290 -0.27 -12.13 6.07
N CYS A 291 -0.47 -12.34 4.77
CA CYS A 291 -1.00 -13.59 4.23
C CYS A 291 -0.03 -14.76 4.49
N GLY A 292 1.26 -14.58 4.19
CA GLY A 292 2.28 -15.60 4.43
C GLY A 292 2.42 -15.96 5.92
N VAL A 293 2.44 -14.96 6.79
CA VAL A 293 2.45 -15.15 8.24
C VAL A 293 1.18 -15.85 8.70
N ASN A 294 0.01 -15.49 8.16
CA ASN A 294 -1.26 -16.17 8.48
C ASN A 294 -1.19 -17.67 8.21
N THR A 295 -0.76 -18.05 7.00
CA THR A 295 -0.60 -19.46 6.62
C THR A 295 0.38 -20.18 7.53
N CYS A 296 1.50 -19.53 7.88
CA CYS A 296 2.51 -20.07 8.80
C CYS A 296 1.93 -20.30 10.21
N LEU A 297 1.24 -19.30 10.77
CA LEU A 297 0.64 -19.37 12.11
C LEU A 297 -0.41 -20.49 12.20
N LYS A 298 -1.28 -20.63 11.19
CA LYS A 298 -2.29 -21.69 11.13
C LYS A 298 -1.67 -23.07 10.96
N ARG A 299 -0.65 -23.20 10.11
CA ARG A 299 0.08 -24.47 9.90
C ARG A 299 0.80 -24.94 11.17
N HIS A 300 1.35 -24.01 11.95
CA HIS A 300 2.09 -24.31 13.17
C HIS A 300 1.26 -24.18 14.47
N LYS A 301 -0.05 -23.89 14.38
CA LYS A 301 -0.96 -23.70 15.54
C LYS A 301 -0.43 -22.66 16.55
N LYS A 302 0.17 -21.59 16.04
CA LYS A 302 0.86 -20.54 16.80
C LYS A 302 0.13 -19.20 16.74
N GLU A 303 -1.18 -19.20 16.50
CA GLU A 303 -2.01 -18.01 16.31
C GLU A 303 -1.98 -17.06 17.53
N HIS A 304 -1.71 -17.59 18.72
CA HIS A 304 -1.56 -16.81 19.96
C HIS A 304 -0.29 -15.93 19.99
N LEU A 305 0.72 -16.22 19.16
CA LEU A 305 1.97 -15.46 19.09
C LEU A 305 1.85 -14.17 18.27
N PHE A 306 0.71 -13.93 17.63
CA PHE A 306 0.52 -12.78 16.75
C PHE A 306 -0.72 -11.99 17.15
N ALA A 307 -0.56 -10.68 17.31
CA ALA A 307 -1.67 -9.78 17.53
C ALA A 307 -2.23 -9.32 16.19
N GLU A 308 -3.55 -9.43 16.02
CA GLU A 308 -4.22 -8.94 14.82
C GLU A 308 -3.94 -7.45 14.61
N VAL A 309 -3.73 -7.07 13.36
CA VAL A 309 -3.46 -5.68 12.97
C VAL A 309 -4.71 -5.07 12.33
N ASP A 310 -4.96 -3.79 12.60
CA ASP A 310 -6.03 -3.04 11.94
C ASP A 310 -5.60 -2.72 10.49
N PRO A 311 -6.37 -3.12 9.46
CA PRO A 311 -6.02 -2.86 8.07
C PRO A 311 -5.79 -1.37 7.75
N THR A 312 -6.53 -0.49 8.40
CA THR A 312 -6.42 0.97 8.24
C THR A 312 -5.11 1.47 8.83
N LEU A 313 -4.71 0.95 9.99
CA LEU A 313 -3.44 1.30 10.62
C LEU A 313 -2.27 0.86 9.73
N VAL A 314 -2.35 -0.33 9.13
CA VAL A 314 -1.34 -0.79 8.15
C VAL A 314 -1.26 0.18 6.97
N ALA A 315 -2.41 0.57 6.39
CA ALA A 315 -2.43 1.48 5.26
C ALA A 315 -1.84 2.86 5.60
N VAL A 316 -2.22 3.44 6.74
CA VAL A 316 -1.69 4.73 7.20
C VAL A 316 -0.19 4.61 7.49
N ALA A 317 0.24 3.58 8.21
CA ALA A 317 1.63 3.37 8.55
C ALA A 317 2.50 3.15 7.30
N ALA A 318 2.05 2.36 6.33
CA ALA A 318 2.76 2.16 5.07
C ALA A 318 2.83 3.44 4.22
N THR A 319 1.76 4.24 4.22
CA THR A 319 1.71 5.52 3.50
C THR A 319 2.71 6.54 4.05
N ILE A 320 3.02 6.49 5.36
CA ILE A 320 4.03 7.35 6.00
C ILE A 320 5.42 6.74 5.86
N TYR A 321 5.55 5.44 6.14
CA TYR A 321 6.82 4.73 6.19
C TYR A 321 7.50 4.63 4.82
N GLY A 322 6.74 4.39 3.75
CA GLY A 322 7.27 4.32 2.39
C GLY A 322 8.03 5.60 1.98
N PRO A 323 7.38 6.78 1.98
CA PRO A 323 8.04 8.05 1.72
C PRO A 323 9.19 8.36 2.69
N LEU A 324 9.06 8.01 3.98
CA LEU A 324 10.14 8.20 4.96
C LEU A 324 11.40 7.40 4.59
N VAL A 325 11.25 6.12 4.24
CA VAL A 325 12.37 5.26 3.80
C VAL A 325 12.99 5.83 2.53
N THR A 326 12.17 6.25 1.56
CA THR A 326 12.65 6.89 0.33
C THR A 326 13.42 8.18 0.60
N TRP A 327 12.92 9.01 1.51
CA TRP A 327 13.60 10.25 1.91
C TRP A 327 14.94 9.95 2.59
N MET A 328 14.98 8.98 3.52
CA MET A 328 16.22 8.56 4.19
C MET A 328 17.24 8.04 3.18
N ALA A 329 16.82 7.26 2.18
CA ALA A 329 17.70 6.74 1.14
C ALA A 329 18.42 7.85 0.33
N GLY A 330 17.82 9.03 0.20
CA GLY A 330 18.41 10.16 -0.53
C GLY A 330 19.07 11.23 0.34
N ASN A 331 18.81 11.26 1.65
CA ASN A 331 19.21 12.35 2.55
C ASN A 331 20.07 11.90 3.73
N VAL A 332 20.32 10.61 3.90
CA VAL A 332 21.20 10.07 4.93
C VAL A 332 22.34 9.30 4.26
N GLU A 333 23.57 9.71 4.53
CA GLU A 333 24.80 9.19 3.91
C GLU A 333 24.88 7.66 3.93
N PHE A 334 24.79 7.05 5.11
CA PHE A 334 24.85 5.60 5.27
C PHE A 334 23.82 4.85 4.41
N PHE A 335 22.58 5.34 4.36
CA PHE A 335 21.54 4.71 3.55
C PHE A 335 21.82 4.92 2.06
N LEU A 336 22.23 6.11 1.64
CA LEU A 336 22.56 6.37 0.25
C LEU A 336 23.67 5.46 -0.26
N GLU A 337 24.76 5.32 0.50
CA GLU A 337 25.87 4.43 0.15
C GLU A 337 25.44 2.97 0.10
N LEU A 338 24.62 2.52 1.07
CA LEU A 338 24.05 1.18 1.07
C LEU A 338 23.22 0.94 -0.20
N PHE A 339 22.35 1.88 -0.57
CA PHE A 339 21.55 1.75 -1.78
C PHE A 339 22.42 1.72 -3.05
N HIS A 340 23.42 2.60 -3.17
CA HIS A 340 24.36 2.57 -4.30
C HIS A 340 25.12 1.24 -4.39
N ALA A 341 25.57 0.69 -3.26
CA ALA A 341 26.24 -0.60 -3.23
C ALA A 341 25.31 -1.74 -3.68
N LEU A 342 24.03 -1.71 -3.28
CA LEU A 342 23.03 -2.68 -3.71
C LEU A 342 22.69 -2.57 -5.19
N PHE A 343 22.63 -1.36 -5.75
CA PHE A 343 22.44 -1.11 -7.19
C PHE A 343 23.59 -1.66 -8.04
N ASP A 344 24.82 -1.64 -7.50
CA ASP A 344 26.03 -2.13 -8.15
C ASP A 344 26.31 -3.63 -7.89
N LEU A 345 25.54 -4.29 -7.01
CA LEU A 345 25.86 -5.64 -6.50
C LEU A 345 25.83 -6.72 -7.58
N VAL A 346 24.80 -6.70 -8.43
CA VAL A 346 24.59 -7.71 -9.50
C VAL A 346 25.12 -7.24 -10.85
N VAL A 347 25.66 -6.02 -10.93
CA VAL A 347 26.19 -5.43 -12.17
C VAL A 347 27.65 -5.81 -12.35
N PRO A 348 28.04 -6.39 -13.51
CA PRO A 348 29.45 -6.69 -13.80
C PRO A 348 30.33 -5.45 -13.68
N THR A 349 31.55 -5.60 -13.14
CA THR A 349 32.49 -4.48 -12.87
C THR A 349 32.75 -3.60 -14.09
N ALA A 350 32.86 -4.20 -15.28
CA ALA A 350 33.05 -3.49 -16.54
C ALA A 350 31.89 -2.54 -16.91
N LEU A 351 30.69 -2.78 -16.36
CA LEU A 351 29.44 -2.12 -16.75
C LEU A 351 28.90 -1.16 -15.69
N LYS A 352 29.52 -1.07 -14.50
CA LYS A 352 29.07 -0.22 -13.37
C LYS A 352 29.09 1.28 -13.67
N ARG A 353 29.77 1.70 -14.74
CA ARG A 353 29.75 3.08 -15.23
C ARG A 353 28.56 3.36 -16.15
N ASP A 354 28.02 2.33 -16.77
CA ASP A 354 27.09 2.45 -17.89
C ASP A 354 25.66 2.13 -17.46
N ARG A 355 25.50 1.31 -16.42
CA ARG A 355 24.20 0.85 -15.92
C ARG A 355 24.21 0.55 -14.43
N PHE A 356 23.03 0.54 -13.83
CA PHE A 356 22.75 -0.02 -12.51
C PHE A 356 21.59 -1.00 -12.58
N ASP A 357 21.46 -1.91 -11.60
CA ASP A 357 20.32 -2.82 -11.52
C ASP A 357 19.46 -2.61 -10.26
N GLY A 358 18.16 -2.37 -10.46
CA GLY A 358 17.24 -2.07 -9.37
C GLY A 358 16.67 -3.27 -8.61
N SER A 359 16.92 -4.51 -9.05
CA SER A 359 16.23 -5.69 -8.49
C SER A 359 16.50 -5.92 -7.01
N ILE A 360 17.77 -5.85 -6.59
CA ILE A 360 18.17 -6.06 -5.19
C ILE A 360 17.68 -4.91 -4.29
N PRO A 361 17.93 -3.63 -4.60
CA PRO A 361 17.38 -2.50 -3.84
C PRO A 361 15.85 -2.55 -3.68
N SER A 362 15.12 -2.84 -4.75
CA SER A 362 13.66 -2.95 -4.70
C SER A 362 13.18 -4.15 -3.89
N THR A 363 13.92 -5.27 -3.90
CA THR A 363 13.64 -6.41 -3.01
C THR A 363 13.79 -5.98 -1.55
N MET A 364 14.89 -5.31 -1.20
CA MET A 364 15.12 -4.81 0.15
C MET A 364 14.02 -3.83 0.58
N TYR A 365 13.66 -2.87 -0.29
CA TYR A 365 12.59 -1.92 -0.03
C TYR A 365 11.23 -2.62 0.20
N SER A 366 10.92 -3.63 -0.62
CA SER A 366 9.70 -4.44 -0.46
C SER A 366 9.70 -5.21 0.86
N LEU A 367 10.85 -5.79 1.26
CA LEU A 367 11.00 -6.50 2.53
C LEU A 367 10.88 -5.56 3.74
N MET A 368 11.42 -4.34 3.66
CA MET A 368 11.27 -3.32 4.70
C MET A 368 9.78 -3.01 4.94
N LEU A 369 9.03 -2.76 3.87
CA LEU A 369 7.58 -2.51 3.94
C LEU A 369 6.79 -3.74 4.43
N ALA A 370 7.15 -4.92 3.96
CA ALA A 370 6.56 -6.19 4.39
C ALA A 370 6.78 -6.46 5.90
N SER A 371 7.94 -6.06 6.43
CA SER A 371 8.30 -6.32 7.83
C SER A 371 7.49 -5.49 8.82
N LEU A 372 7.03 -4.29 8.44
CA LEU A 372 6.37 -3.33 9.33
C LEU A 372 5.17 -3.93 10.10
N PRO A 373 4.11 -4.44 9.45
CA PRO A 373 2.98 -5.00 10.19
C PRO A 373 3.32 -6.33 10.87
N VAL A 374 4.32 -7.07 10.37
CA VAL A 374 4.74 -8.34 10.93
C VAL A 374 5.44 -8.13 12.28
N VAL A 375 6.43 -7.23 12.32
CA VAL A 375 7.12 -6.84 13.56
C VAL A 375 6.11 -6.27 14.54
N TYR A 376 5.23 -5.37 14.11
CA TYR A 376 4.18 -4.84 14.98
C TYR A 376 3.31 -5.95 15.59
N GLY A 377 2.82 -6.90 14.79
CA GLY A 377 1.95 -7.97 15.27
C GLY A 377 2.62 -8.91 16.28
N PHE A 378 3.89 -9.29 16.05
CA PHE A 378 4.66 -10.10 16.99
C PHE A 378 5.05 -9.32 18.25
N SER A 379 5.58 -8.10 18.11
CA SER A 379 5.97 -7.26 19.25
C SER A 379 4.78 -6.93 20.14
N HIS A 380 3.62 -6.59 19.55
CA HIS A 380 2.41 -6.30 20.31
C HIS A 380 1.87 -7.55 21.04
N ALA A 381 1.98 -8.75 20.44
CA ALA A 381 1.63 -9.99 21.14
C ALA A 381 2.55 -10.27 22.34
N LEU A 382 3.86 -10.08 22.17
CA LEU A 382 4.85 -10.27 23.24
C LEU A 382 4.66 -9.29 24.41
N LEU A 383 4.30 -8.04 24.12
CA LEU A 383 4.08 -7.01 25.13
C LEU A 383 2.69 -7.11 25.79
N ARG A 384 1.74 -7.82 25.17
CA ARG A 384 0.39 -7.97 25.71
C ARG A 384 0.40 -8.95 26.87
N LYS A 385 0.17 -8.44 28.09
CA LYS A 385 -0.08 -9.30 29.25
C LYS A 385 -1.33 -10.17 29.01
N PRO A 386 -1.26 -11.49 29.24
CA PRO A 386 -2.43 -12.35 29.23
C PRO A 386 -3.44 -11.79 30.24
N ARG A 387 -4.64 -11.45 29.77
CA ARG A 387 -5.69 -11.00 30.70
C ARG A 387 -6.36 -12.23 31.28
N SER A 388 -6.33 -12.32 32.60
CA SER A 388 -6.97 -13.38 33.38
C SER A 388 -8.48 -13.21 33.50
N THR A 389 -9.02 -11.99 33.31
CA THR A 389 -10.46 -11.72 33.40
C THR A 389 -11.10 -11.48 32.03
N PRO A 390 -12.14 -12.24 31.66
CA PRO A 390 -12.91 -11.99 30.46
C PRO A 390 -13.62 -10.63 30.55
N ARG A 391 -13.59 -9.86 29.46
CA ARG A 391 -14.43 -8.66 29.32
C ARG A 391 -15.91 -9.03 29.29
N ASP A 392 -16.74 -8.11 29.78
CA ASP A 392 -18.19 -8.20 29.63
C ASP A 392 -18.57 -8.35 28.14
N LEU A 393 -19.54 -9.22 27.86
CA LEU A 393 -20.00 -9.52 26.49
C LEU A 393 -20.51 -8.26 25.80
N HIS A 394 -21.12 -7.35 26.55
CA HIS A 394 -21.65 -6.09 26.05
C HIS A 394 -20.57 -5.17 25.44
N LEU A 395 -19.29 -5.38 25.76
CA LEU A 395 -18.19 -4.67 25.12
C LEU A 395 -17.95 -5.16 23.69
N TYR A 396 -18.13 -6.46 23.41
CA TYR A 396 -17.90 -7.04 22.09
C TYR A 396 -19.06 -6.77 21.12
N SER A 397 -20.29 -6.70 21.62
CA SER A 397 -21.45 -6.28 20.82
C SER A 397 -21.44 -4.78 20.49
N SER A 398 -20.72 -3.97 21.27
CA SER A 398 -20.62 -2.53 21.05
C SER A 398 -19.87 -2.17 19.77
N PHE A 399 -20.38 -1.16 19.05
CA PHE A 399 -19.70 -0.51 17.93
C PHE A 399 -18.32 0.08 18.29
N ARG A 400 -18.06 0.35 19.58
CA ARG A 400 -16.74 0.82 20.05
C ARG A 400 -15.67 -0.26 19.92
N PHE A 401 -16.06 -1.52 19.86
CA PHE A 401 -15.18 -2.66 19.61
C PHE A 401 -14.98 -2.90 18.11
N ASN A 402 -14.70 -1.84 17.35
CA ASN A 402 -14.40 -1.90 15.92
C ASN A 402 -13.01 -1.37 15.60
N SER A 403 -12.63 -1.47 14.32
CA SER A 403 -11.46 -0.77 13.77
C SER A 403 -11.54 0.75 13.98
N ILE A 404 -10.39 1.43 13.95
CA ILE A 404 -10.34 2.89 14.15
C ILE A 404 -11.23 3.59 13.12
N LYS A 405 -11.14 3.18 11.86
CA LYS A 405 -11.96 3.71 10.77
C LYS A 405 -13.45 3.63 11.06
N ASN A 406 -13.94 2.44 11.43
CA ASN A 406 -15.37 2.25 11.69
C ASN A 406 -15.81 3.03 12.93
N ARG A 407 -14.96 3.15 13.96
CA ARG A 407 -15.28 4.00 15.11
C ARG A 407 -15.45 5.46 14.71
N VAL A 408 -14.56 5.99 13.87
CA VAL A 408 -14.65 7.39 13.39
C VAL A 408 -15.92 7.59 12.57
N VAL A 409 -16.18 6.71 11.59
CA VAL A 409 -17.38 6.80 10.73
C VAL A 409 -18.66 6.68 11.55
N LEU A 410 -18.77 5.68 12.43
CA LEU A 410 -19.96 5.49 13.26
C LEU A 410 -20.14 6.60 14.30
N SER A 411 -19.04 7.19 14.79
CA SER A 411 -19.11 8.36 15.67
C SER A 411 -19.57 9.61 14.91
N ALA A 412 -19.10 9.82 13.68
CA ALA A 412 -19.56 10.91 12.82
C ALA A 412 -21.05 10.74 12.44
N LEU A 413 -21.48 9.52 12.10
CA LEU A 413 -22.88 9.22 11.83
C LEU A 413 -23.78 9.48 13.05
N ARG A 414 -23.27 9.25 14.27
CA ARG A 414 -23.97 9.59 15.52
C ARG A 414 -24.08 11.09 15.77
N LEU A 415 -23.21 11.92 15.22
CA LEU A 415 -23.37 13.38 15.29
C LEU A 415 -24.50 13.86 14.37
N LEU A 416 -24.83 13.07 13.34
CA LEU A 416 -25.86 13.37 12.35
C LEU A 416 -27.22 12.74 12.68
N HIS A 417 -27.26 11.73 13.56
CA HIS A 417 -28.49 11.03 13.97
C HIS A 417 -28.78 11.23 15.45
N SER A 418 -30.05 11.12 15.85
CA SER A 418 -30.46 11.21 17.25
C SER A 418 -29.67 10.26 18.15
N PRO A 419 -29.30 10.68 19.37
CA PRO A 419 -28.52 9.85 20.29
C PRO A 419 -29.25 8.53 20.59
N LEU A 420 -28.59 7.40 20.32
CA LEU A 420 -29.15 6.08 20.64
C LEU A 420 -29.38 5.95 22.16
N PRO A 421 -30.55 5.44 22.60
CA PRO A 421 -30.83 5.26 24.02
C PRO A 421 -29.81 4.31 24.68
N VAL A 422 -29.37 4.67 25.89
CA VAL A 422 -28.32 3.95 26.63
C VAL A 422 -28.79 2.57 27.12
N HIS A 423 -30.11 2.37 27.26
CA HIS A 423 -30.71 1.17 27.85
C HIS A 423 -31.05 0.06 26.86
N VAL A 424 -30.79 0.25 25.56
CA VAL A 424 -31.08 -0.78 24.54
C VAL A 424 -30.04 -1.90 24.59
N PRO A 425 -30.43 -3.17 24.82
CA PRO A 425 -29.51 -4.30 24.82
C PRO A 425 -28.75 -4.42 23.49
N ALA A 426 -27.44 -4.67 23.57
CA ALA A 426 -26.59 -4.99 22.43
C ALA A 426 -26.16 -6.46 22.50
N ILE A 427 -26.65 -7.26 21.56
CA ILE A 427 -26.48 -8.71 21.50
C ILE A 427 -25.48 -9.05 20.39
N GLY A 428 -24.65 -10.05 20.64
CA GLY A 428 -23.65 -10.57 19.69
C GLY A 428 -22.20 -10.23 20.05
N GLY A 429 -21.30 -10.44 19.10
CA GLY A 429 -19.85 -10.38 19.32
C GLY A 429 -19.29 -11.60 20.04
N THR A 430 -20.03 -12.71 20.12
CA THR A 430 -19.58 -13.93 20.81
C THR A 430 -18.35 -14.53 20.14
N MET A 431 -18.27 -14.46 18.80
CA MET A 431 -17.10 -14.86 18.01
C MET A 431 -15.85 -14.09 18.46
N HIS A 432 -15.95 -12.77 18.61
CA HIS A 432 -14.83 -11.94 19.06
C HIS A 432 -14.39 -12.26 20.49
N ARG A 433 -15.34 -12.63 21.36
CA ARG A 433 -15.02 -13.12 22.71
C ARG A 433 -14.30 -14.47 22.66
N LEU A 434 -14.77 -15.41 21.84
CA LEU A 434 -14.10 -16.71 21.64
C LEU A 434 -12.67 -16.50 21.11
N PHE A 435 -12.50 -15.57 20.17
CA PHE A 435 -11.22 -15.21 19.59
C PHE A 435 -10.21 -14.61 20.57
N GLU A 436 -10.68 -13.88 21.59
CA GLU A 436 -9.82 -13.37 22.67
C GLU A 436 -9.42 -14.49 23.65
N LEU A 437 -10.30 -15.46 23.90
CA LEU A 437 -10.02 -16.61 24.77
C LEU A 437 -9.10 -17.63 24.10
N VAL A 438 -9.40 -17.99 22.85
CA VAL A 438 -8.70 -19.03 22.09
C VAL A 438 -8.50 -18.54 20.64
N PRO A 439 -7.34 -17.91 20.33
CA PRO A 439 -7.05 -17.36 19.01
C PRO A 439 -7.10 -18.37 17.84
N ARG A 440 -7.02 -19.67 18.13
CA ARG A 440 -7.05 -20.76 17.13
C ARG A 440 -8.34 -20.77 16.30
N TYR A 441 -9.45 -20.31 16.86
CA TYR A 441 -10.75 -20.25 16.16
C TYR A 441 -10.82 -19.10 15.15
N LYS A 442 -9.85 -18.18 15.10
CA LYS A 442 -9.77 -17.20 14.02
C LYS A 442 -9.35 -17.92 12.75
N ARG A 443 -10.11 -17.78 11.67
CA ARG A 443 -9.64 -18.21 10.35
C ARG A 443 -8.42 -17.41 9.90
N TRP A 444 -8.39 -16.13 10.28
CA TRP A 444 -7.40 -15.16 9.86
C TRP A 444 -6.78 -14.40 11.05
N PRO A 445 -5.79 -14.96 11.78
CA PRO A 445 -5.18 -14.31 12.96
C PRO A 445 -4.46 -12.98 12.70
N THR A 446 -4.00 -12.69 11.47
CA THR A 446 -3.09 -11.56 11.23
C THR A 446 -3.77 -10.21 11.04
N ILE A 447 -5.04 -10.18 10.63
CA ILE A 447 -5.79 -8.93 10.41
C ILE A 447 -7.12 -8.96 11.17
N SER A 448 -7.60 -7.80 11.58
CA SER A 448 -8.90 -7.68 12.23
C SER A 448 -10.05 -7.68 11.22
N PHE A 449 -10.99 -8.63 11.35
CA PHE A 449 -12.24 -8.72 10.57
C PHE A 449 -13.42 -7.98 11.19
N ARG A 450 -13.23 -7.29 12.32
CA ARG A 450 -14.30 -6.49 12.95
C ARG A 450 -14.91 -5.45 12.02
N GLY A 451 -14.19 -5.10 10.95
CA GLY A 451 -14.66 -4.21 9.91
C GLY A 451 -15.88 -4.72 9.15
N SER A 452 -15.96 -6.04 8.90
CA SER A 452 -16.98 -6.67 8.04
C SER A 452 -18.29 -7.00 8.75
N ASP A 453 -18.35 -6.87 10.08
CA ASP A 453 -19.58 -7.15 10.83
C ASP A 453 -20.73 -6.23 10.40
N CYS A 454 -21.93 -6.79 10.31
CA CYS A 454 -23.16 -6.03 10.11
C CYS A 454 -23.79 -5.67 11.46
N TYR A 455 -24.44 -4.51 11.51
CA TYR A 455 -25.24 -4.10 12.66
C TYR A 455 -26.71 -4.05 12.26
N VAL A 456 -27.57 -4.70 13.03
CA VAL A 456 -29.01 -4.65 12.83
C VAL A 456 -29.62 -3.92 14.02
N HIS A 457 -30.36 -2.86 13.74
CA HIS A 457 -31.21 -2.18 14.72
C HIS A 457 -32.64 -2.67 14.56
N CYS A 458 -33.21 -3.23 15.62
CA CYS A 458 -34.56 -3.79 15.64
C CYS A 458 -35.49 -2.82 16.35
N TYR A 459 -36.43 -2.25 15.60
CA TYR A 459 -37.46 -1.36 16.13
C TYR A 459 -38.79 -2.10 16.24
N CYS A 460 -39.42 -2.04 17.41
CA CYS A 460 -40.79 -2.49 17.62
C CYS A 460 -41.66 -1.24 17.78
N ASP A 461 -42.68 -1.07 16.93
CA ASP A 461 -43.58 0.09 16.98
C ASP A 461 -42.80 1.44 17.04
N ASP A 462 -41.78 1.55 16.17
CA ASP A 462 -40.81 2.66 16.06
C ASP A 462 -39.93 2.94 17.29
N THR A 463 -39.99 2.09 18.31
CA THR A 463 -39.09 2.14 19.47
C THR A 463 -37.94 1.15 19.29
N LEU A 464 -36.70 1.61 19.46
CA LEU A 464 -35.53 0.75 19.34
C LEU A 464 -35.44 -0.20 20.55
N GLU A 465 -35.71 -1.48 20.33
CA GLU A 465 -35.74 -2.51 21.37
C GLU A 465 -34.41 -3.28 21.46
N GLU A 466 -33.80 -3.60 20.32
CA GLU A 466 -32.60 -4.45 20.29
C GLU A 466 -31.58 -4.00 19.25
N ARG A 467 -30.30 -4.32 19.52
CA ARG A 467 -29.21 -4.16 18.56
C ARG A 467 -28.43 -5.45 18.44
N LEU A 468 -28.28 -5.93 17.21
CA LEU A 468 -27.55 -7.14 16.90
C LEU A 468 -26.25 -6.79 16.20
N ARG A 469 -25.15 -7.38 16.66
CA ARG A 469 -23.88 -7.40 15.93
C ARG A 469 -23.70 -8.77 15.30
N LEU A 470 -23.64 -8.80 13.97
CA LEU A 470 -23.56 -10.03 13.19
C LEU A 470 -22.18 -10.15 12.53
N SER A 471 -21.48 -11.23 12.82
CA SER A 471 -20.20 -11.58 12.22
C SER A 471 -20.40 -12.70 11.18
N LEU A 472 -19.58 -12.75 10.13
CA LEU A 472 -19.67 -13.82 9.15
C LEU A 472 -19.15 -15.13 9.74
N VAL A 473 -19.91 -16.22 9.59
CA VAL A 473 -19.49 -17.56 10.00
C VAL A 473 -18.21 -17.98 9.26
N ASP A 474 -18.00 -17.46 8.05
CA ASP A 474 -16.79 -17.71 7.26
C ASP A 474 -15.49 -17.24 7.93
N ASP A 475 -15.56 -16.32 8.90
CA ASP A 475 -14.41 -15.86 9.67
C ASP A 475 -14.07 -16.78 10.86
N LEU A 476 -14.99 -17.69 11.21
CA LEU A 476 -14.84 -18.71 12.26
C LEU A 476 -14.20 -19.97 11.68
N ASP A 477 -13.00 -20.31 12.16
CA ASP A 477 -12.42 -21.64 11.93
C ASP A 477 -13.04 -22.63 12.91
N ARG A 478 -13.85 -23.54 12.39
CA ARG A 478 -14.54 -24.57 13.19
C ARG A 478 -13.65 -25.73 13.59
N LEU A 479 -12.41 -25.81 13.07
CA LEU A 479 -11.43 -26.85 13.40
C LEU A 479 -12.00 -28.28 13.29
N VAL A 480 -12.86 -28.54 12.30
CA VAL A 480 -13.63 -29.79 12.17
C VAL A 480 -12.75 -31.04 12.10
N LEU A 481 -11.49 -30.89 11.66
CA LEU A 481 -10.52 -31.98 11.57
C LEU A 481 -9.89 -32.35 12.93
N GLU A 482 -10.04 -31.52 13.96
CA GLU A 482 -9.49 -31.74 15.29
C GLU A 482 -10.62 -32.01 16.30
N ALA A 483 -10.95 -33.28 16.49
CA ALA A 483 -12.12 -33.70 17.28
C ALA A 483 -12.18 -33.13 18.70
N ASP A 484 -11.04 -32.78 19.30
CA ASP A 484 -10.98 -32.25 20.67
C ASP A 484 -11.37 -30.77 20.80
N VAL A 485 -11.24 -30.01 19.71
CA VAL A 485 -11.45 -28.55 19.67
C VAL A 485 -12.44 -28.13 18.57
N ALA A 486 -13.06 -29.08 17.88
CA ALA A 486 -14.02 -28.82 16.82
C ALA A 486 -15.31 -28.16 17.36
N ILE A 487 -15.83 -27.18 16.60
CA ILE A 487 -17.13 -26.58 16.85
C ILE A 487 -18.20 -27.36 16.09
N HIS A 488 -18.93 -28.18 16.82
CA HIS A 488 -20.06 -28.94 16.29
C HIS A 488 -21.36 -28.13 16.32
N ASP A 489 -22.30 -28.56 15.48
CA ASP A 489 -23.65 -27.99 15.52
C ASP A 489 -24.35 -28.44 16.81
N ALA A 490 -24.98 -27.51 17.50
CA ALA A 490 -25.74 -27.81 18.70
C ALA A 490 -27.01 -28.61 18.33
N PRO A 491 -27.49 -29.49 19.22
CA PRO A 491 -28.78 -30.18 19.02
C PRO A 491 -29.96 -29.18 19.05
N GLU A 492 -29.80 -28.07 19.75
CA GLU A 492 -30.78 -27.01 19.84
C GLU A 492 -30.68 -26.06 18.65
N VAL A 493 -31.84 -25.72 18.10
CA VAL A 493 -31.98 -24.74 17.02
C VAL A 493 -31.83 -23.34 17.61
N SER A 494 -31.21 -22.43 16.85
CA SER A 494 -31.09 -21.02 17.22
C SER A 494 -32.46 -20.40 17.50
N THR A 495 -32.52 -19.57 18.54
CA THR A 495 -33.69 -18.74 18.85
C THR A 495 -33.85 -17.56 17.89
N TYR A 496 -32.77 -17.21 17.19
CA TYR A 496 -32.73 -16.18 16.17
C TYR A 496 -32.75 -16.79 14.76
N SER A 497 -33.10 -15.97 13.77
CA SER A 497 -33.03 -16.35 12.35
C SER A 497 -31.58 -16.51 11.84
N VAL A 498 -30.58 -16.21 12.68
CA VAL A 498 -29.13 -16.33 12.40
C VAL A 498 -28.48 -17.36 13.32
N ASN A 499 -27.22 -17.71 13.07
CA ASN A 499 -26.48 -18.63 13.93
C ASN A 499 -26.16 -17.97 15.29
N VAL A 500 -26.11 -18.79 16.33
CA VAL A 500 -25.68 -18.36 17.67
C VAL A 500 -24.54 -19.25 18.13
N LEU A 501 -23.40 -18.63 18.46
CA LEU A 501 -22.25 -19.35 18.99
C LEU A 501 -22.34 -19.40 20.52
N VAL A 502 -22.51 -20.61 21.04
CA VAL A 502 -22.53 -20.89 22.47
C VAL A 502 -21.09 -21.07 22.95
N LEU A 503 -20.66 -20.21 23.88
CA LEU A 503 -19.31 -20.25 24.45
C LEU A 503 -19.16 -21.44 25.42
N PRO A 504 -17.91 -21.91 25.63
CA PRO A 504 -17.63 -22.92 26.65
C PRO A 504 -18.16 -22.52 28.04
N SER A 505 -18.81 -23.46 28.71
CA SER A 505 -19.36 -23.32 30.05
C SER A 505 -18.89 -24.47 30.95
N ALA A 506 -19.20 -24.41 32.25
CA ALA A 506 -18.89 -25.51 33.17
C ALA A 506 -19.58 -26.84 32.78
N GLN A 507 -20.70 -26.76 32.03
CA GLN A 507 -21.49 -27.91 31.58
C GLN A 507 -21.02 -28.43 30.21
N CYS A 508 -20.47 -27.55 29.36
CA CYS A 508 -19.95 -27.91 28.06
C CYS A 508 -18.61 -27.22 27.82
N ALA A 509 -17.51 -27.97 27.89
CA ALA A 509 -16.16 -27.43 27.73
C ALA A 509 -15.84 -26.95 26.30
N ARG A 510 -16.71 -27.25 25.32
CA ARG A 510 -16.50 -26.94 23.90
C ARG A 510 -17.50 -25.89 23.40
N PRO A 511 -17.10 -25.02 22.46
CA PRO A 511 -18.06 -24.14 21.82
C PRO A 511 -18.99 -24.94 20.90
N LEU A 512 -20.26 -24.55 20.83
CA LEU A 512 -21.26 -25.16 19.96
C LEU A 512 -21.91 -24.09 19.07
N LEU A 513 -22.29 -24.45 17.85
CA LEU A 513 -22.96 -23.56 16.92
C LEU A 513 -24.45 -23.94 16.81
N GLN A 514 -25.33 -23.12 17.38
CA GLN A 514 -26.77 -23.26 17.19
C GLN A 514 -27.14 -22.72 15.81
N ARG A 515 -27.69 -23.58 14.95
CA ARG A 515 -28.09 -23.18 13.60
C ARG A 515 -29.55 -22.74 13.55
N PRO A 516 -29.87 -21.70 12.77
CA PRO A 516 -31.25 -21.33 12.48
C PRO A 516 -31.93 -22.39 11.59
N VAL A 517 -33.26 -22.34 11.54
CA VAL A 517 -34.08 -23.23 10.69
C VAL A 517 -33.74 -22.99 9.21
N GLN A 518 -33.58 -21.73 8.82
CA GLN A 518 -33.12 -21.36 7.49
C GLN A 518 -31.63 -21.06 7.51
N PRO A 519 -30.83 -21.59 6.57
CA PRO A 519 -29.40 -21.35 6.54
C PRO A 519 -29.08 -19.85 6.51
N SER A 520 -28.16 -19.43 7.38
CA SER A 520 -27.65 -18.06 7.41
C SER A 520 -26.12 -18.08 7.43
N ALA A 521 -25.50 -17.12 6.73
CA ALA A 521 -24.05 -16.90 6.76
C ALA A 521 -23.61 -16.08 7.99
N TRP A 522 -24.55 -15.58 8.80
CA TRP A 522 -24.30 -14.66 9.90
C TRP A 522 -24.41 -15.33 11.26
N CYS A 523 -23.62 -14.86 12.21
CA CYS A 523 -23.55 -15.35 13.58
C CYS A 523 -23.57 -14.18 14.58
N LEU A 524 -24.30 -14.34 15.68
CA LEU A 524 -24.32 -13.42 16.83
C LEU A 524 -23.09 -13.57 17.70
#